data_AF-A0A1T5I5Q0-F1
#
_entry.id   AF-A0A1T5I5Q0-F1
#
_cell.length_a   1.000
_cell.length_b   1.000
_cell.length_c   1.000
_cell.angle_alpha   90.00
_cell.angle_beta   90.00
_cell.angle_gamma   90.00
#
_symmetry.space_group_name_H-M   'P 1'
#
loop_
_entity.id
_entity.type
_entity.pdbx_description
1 polymer ?
#
loop_
_entity_poly.entity_id
_entity_poly.type
_entity_poly.pdbx_seq_one_letter_code
_entity_poly.pdbx_strand_id
1 'polypeptide(L)'
;MMHAKYQAKQQGIGAEMLPHYMQQAAQQWLCDPKRLEQWGISLDVVPDIEAYTQHQSDKKTKQRIQFSSVDYQGVLTIQDPEKFLTQYQQGFGRAKALGCGLMLIRGI
;
A
#
# COMPACT_ATOMS: atom_id res chain seq x y z
N MET A 1 4.71 6.46 -0.94
CA MET A 1 4.78 6.85 0.49
C MET A 1 6.06 7.60 0.87
N MET A 2 7.25 6.96 0.99
CA MET A 2 8.47 7.72 1.34
C MET A 2 8.83 8.83 0.34
N HIS A 3 8.59 8.61 -0.96
CA HIS A 3 8.75 9.65 -1.97
C HIS A 3 7.76 10.81 -1.78
N ALA A 4 6.52 10.53 -1.38
CA ALA A 4 5.50 11.54 -1.11
C ALA A 4 5.85 12.40 0.12
N LYS A 5 6.35 11.79 1.21
CA LYS A 5 6.89 12.54 2.36
C LYS A 5 8.04 13.47 1.95
N TYR A 6 8.93 12.98 1.09
CA TYR A 6 10.08 13.75 0.62
C TYR A 6 9.65 14.90 -0.30
N GLN A 7 8.75 14.65 -1.25
CA GLN A 7 8.17 15.68 -2.13
C GLN A 7 7.39 16.73 -1.36
N ALA A 8 6.57 16.32 -0.38
CA ALA A 8 5.82 17.26 0.46
C ALA A 8 6.76 18.21 1.22
N LYS A 9 7.86 17.66 1.77
CA LYS A 9 8.90 18.46 2.42
C LYS A 9 9.62 19.41 1.46
N GLN A 10 9.87 18.99 0.22
CA GLN A 10 10.46 19.86 -0.82
C GLN A 10 9.51 20.97 -1.30
N GLN A 11 8.21 20.71 -1.30
CA GLN A 11 7.17 21.67 -1.68
C GLN A 11 6.77 22.62 -0.55
N GLY A 12 7.42 22.55 0.62
CA GLY A 12 7.11 23.40 1.77
C GLY A 12 5.74 23.12 2.39
N ILE A 13 5.18 21.93 2.16
CA ILE A 13 3.87 21.54 2.69
C ILE A 13 3.96 21.50 4.22
N GLY A 14 3.11 22.29 4.87
CA GLY A 14 3.03 22.38 6.33
C GLY A 14 2.72 21.03 6.97
N ALA A 15 3.19 20.84 8.21
CA ALA A 15 3.03 19.59 8.95
C ALA A 15 1.56 19.12 9.08
N GLU A 16 0.61 20.07 9.07
CA GLU A 16 -0.83 19.81 9.13
C GLU A 16 -1.38 19.11 7.88
N MET A 17 -0.79 19.38 6.71
CA MET A 17 -1.24 18.82 5.43
C MET A 17 -0.56 17.48 5.11
N LEU A 18 0.55 17.17 5.77
CA LEU A 18 1.34 15.96 5.52
C LEU A 18 0.51 14.65 5.61
N PRO A 19 -0.39 14.45 6.60
CA PRO A 19 -1.22 13.26 6.67
C PRO A 19 -2.12 13.09 5.44
N HIS A 20 -2.72 14.18 4.96
CA HIS A 20 -3.57 14.18 3.77
C HIS A 20 -2.79 13.75 2.52
N TYR A 21 -1.60 14.31 2.29
CA TYR A 21 -0.75 13.92 1.17
C TYR A 21 -0.29 12.46 1.25
N MET A 22 -0.01 11.95 2.46
CA MET A 22 0.35 10.55 2.65
C MET A 22 -0.83 9.62 2.36
N GLN A 23 -2.03 9.98 2.84
CA GLN A 23 -3.25 9.23 2.57
C GLN A 23 -3.53 9.18 1.06
N GLN A 24 -3.47 10.32 0.38
CA GLN A 24 -3.65 10.40 -1.07
C GLN A 24 -2.62 9.54 -1.81
N ALA A 25 -1.34 9.59 -1.41
CA ALA A 25 -0.30 8.79 -2.04
C ALA A 25 -0.47 7.28 -1.82
N ALA A 26 -1.05 6.86 -0.70
CA ALA A 26 -1.39 5.47 -0.42
C ALA A 26 -2.60 5.02 -1.27
N GLN A 27 -3.66 5.81 -1.32
CA GLN A 27 -4.81 5.55 -2.18
C GLN A 27 -4.42 5.48 -3.66
N GLN A 28 -3.65 6.45 -4.16
CA GLN A 28 -3.12 6.45 -5.52
C GLN A 28 -2.23 5.25 -5.81
N TRP A 29 -1.46 4.80 -4.81
CA TRP A 29 -0.69 3.57 -4.98
C TRP A 29 -1.66 2.43 -5.24
N LEU A 30 -2.62 2.15 -4.37
CA LEU A 30 -3.51 0.99 -4.52
C LEU A 30 -4.41 1.09 -5.76
N CYS A 31 -4.93 2.28 -6.06
CA CYS A 31 -5.87 2.54 -7.15
C CYS A 31 -5.22 2.70 -8.54
N ASP A 32 -3.92 2.40 -8.68
CA ASP A 32 -3.23 2.46 -9.96
C ASP A 32 -3.89 1.48 -10.97
N PRO A 33 -4.47 1.98 -12.08
CA PRO A 33 -5.23 1.13 -13.00
C PRO A 33 -4.43 -0.02 -13.59
N LYS A 34 -3.14 0.19 -13.90
CA LYS A 34 -2.27 -0.86 -14.45
C LYS A 34 -2.10 -1.99 -13.44
N ARG A 35 -2.05 -1.65 -12.15
CA ARG A 35 -1.90 -2.63 -11.10
C ARG A 35 -3.18 -3.40 -10.85
N LEU A 36 -4.31 -2.71 -10.79
CA LEU A 36 -5.62 -3.35 -10.64
C LEU A 36 -5.86 -4.35 -11.79
N GLU A 37 -5.55 -3.95 -13.02
CA GLU A 37 -5.61 -4.82 -14.20
C GLU A 37 -4.69 -6.03 -14.08
N GLN A 38 -3.42 -5.83 -13.70
CA GLN A 38 -2.46 -6.93 -13.49
C GLN A 38 -2.92 -7.91 -12.41
N TRP A 39 -3.63 -7.42 -11.39
CA TRP A 39 -4.15 -8.21 -10.29
C TRP A 39 -5.50 -8.86 -10.60
N GLY A 40 -6.11 -8.55 -11.75
CA GLY A 40 -7.42 -9.09 -12.12
C GLY A 40 -8.55 -8.58 -11.23
N ILE A 41 -8.44 -7.38 -10.66
CA ILE A 41 -9.45 -6.80 -9.78
C ILE A 41 -9.86 -5.40 -10.23
N SER A 42 -11.00 -4.94 -9.73
CA SER A 42 -11.45 -3.55 -9.80
C SER A 42 -11.90 -3.06 -8.43
N LEU A 43 -11.91 -1.74 -8.25
CA LEU A 43 -12.35 -1.06 -7.05
C LEU A 43 -13.47 -0.09 -7.44
N ASP A 44 -14.69 -0.35 -6.98
CA ASP A 44 -15.84 0.53 -7.23
C ASP A 44 -15.79 1.79 -6.35
N VAL A 45 -15.15 1.66 -5.18
CA VAL A 45 -14.96 2.73 -4.21
C VAL A 45 -13.50 2.76 -3.78
N VAL A 46 -12.97 3.96 -3.54
CA VAL A 46 -11.61 4.13 -3.01
C VAL A 46 -11.53 3.49 -1.62
N PRO A 47 -10.57 2.58 -1.37
CA PRO A 47 -10.43 1.94 -0.07
C PRO A 47 -10.04 2.93 1.04
N ASP A 48 -10.51 2.62 2.24
CA ASP A 48 -10.10 3.29 3.46
C ASP A 48 -8.70 2.85 3.87
N ILE A 49 -8.02 3.74 4.60
CA ILE A 49 -6.71 3.47 5.19
C ILE A 49 -6.91 3.38 6.70
N GLU A 50 -6.80 2.15 7.23
CA GLU A 50 -6.96 1.91 8.66
C GLU A 50 -5.72 2.38 9.43
N ALA A 51 -4.54 2.07 8.91
CA ALA A 51 -3.30 2.37 9.60
C ALA A 51 -2.14 2.67 8.66
N TYR A 52 -1.24 3.53 9.13
CA TYR A 52 0.09 3.73 8.58
C TYR A 52 1.11 3.47 9.66
N THR A 53 2.04 2.54 9.41
CA THR A 53 3.10 2.22 10.37
C THR A 53 4.46 2.34 9.71
N GLN A 54 5.37 3.07 10.34
CA GLN A 54 6.77 3.14 9.93
C GLN A 54 7.59 2.18 10.79
N HIS A 55 8.15 1.17 10.14
CA HIS A 55 8.96 0.15 10.78
C HIS A 55 10.43 0.53 10.66
N GLN A 56 11.16 0.42 11.76
CA GLN A 56 12.60 0.60 11.83
C GLN A 56 13.22 -0.52 12.65
N SER A 57 14.28 -1.13 12.14
CA SER A 57 15.04 -2.14 12.86
C SER A 57 16.53 -1.91 12.63
N ASP A 58 17.25 -1.76 13.73
CA ASP A 58 18.70 -1.59 13.74
C ASP A 58 19.34 -2.98 13.86
N LYS A 59 20.09 -3.38 12.84
CA LYS A 59 20.89 -4.62 12.89
C LYS A 59 22.18 -4.37 13.68
N LYS A 60 22.78 -5.46 14.19
CA LYS A 60 24.13 -5.42 14.81
C LYS A 60 25.21 -4.95 13.82
N THR A 61 25.02 -5.24 12.53
CA THR A 61 25.76 -4.60 11.45
C THR A 61 25.12 -3.24 11.19
N LYS A 62 25.90 -2.18 10.91
CA LYS A 62 25.41 -0.78 10.76
C LYS A 62 24.35 -0.54 9.64
N GLN A 63 23.73 -1.58 9.10
CA GLN A 63 22.66 -1.50 8.12
C GLN A 63 21.30 -1.45 8.83
N ARG A 64 20.72 -0.25 8.84
CA ARG A 64 19.36 0.01 9.34
C ARG A 64 18.33 -0.36 8.28
N ILE A 65 17.34 -1.16 8.65
CA ILE A 65 16.18 -1.44 7.79
C ILE A 65 15.07 -0.46 8.15
N GLN A 66 14.52 0.21 7.14
CA GLN A 66 13.37 1.08 7.29
C GLN A 66 12.37 0.83 6.16
N PHE A 67 11.11 0.60 6.53
CA PHE A 67 10.02 0.50 5.58
C PHE A 67 8.73 1.07 6.19
N SER A 68 7.67 1.16 5.39
CA SER A 68 6.36 1.54 5.90
C SER A 68 5.30 0.60 5.35
N SER A 69 4.36 0.21 6.21
CA SER A 69 3.15 -0.53 5.85
C SER A 69 1.95 0.41 5.83
N VAL A 70 0.97 0.07 5.00
CA VAL A 70 -0.34 0.72 4.96
C VAL A 70 -1.37 -0.40 4.96
N ASP A 71 -2.31 -0.32 5.89
CA ASP A 71 -3.40 -1.28 6.01
C ASP A 71 -4.62 -0.68 5.31
N TYR A 72 -5.10 -1.37 4.27
CA TYR A 72 -6.23 -0.94 3.47
C TYR A 72 -7.45 -1.80 3.79
N GLN A 73 -8.62 -1.15 3.85
CA GLN A 73 -9.90 -1.81 4.03
C GLN A 73 -10.87 -1.34 2.94
N GLY A 74 -11.62 -2.26 2.36
CA GLY A 74 -12.61 -1.92 1.35
C GLY A 74 -13.22 -3.13 0.65
N VAL A 75 -13.92 -2.86 -0.44
CA VAL A 75 -14.54 -3.86 -1.31
C VAL A 75 -13.83 -3.83 -2.66
N LEU A 76 -13.60 -5.01 -3.21
CA LEU A 76 -13.06 -5.19 -4.55
C LEU A 76 -13.91 -6.20 -5.32
N THR A 77 -13.88 -6.07 -6.64
CA THR A 77 -14.56 -7.01 -7.54
C THR A 77 -13.50 -7.75 -8.34
N ILE A 78 -13.55 -9.08 -8.32
CA ILE A 78 -12.64 -9.94 -9.10
C ILE A 78 -13.12 -9.92 -10.56
N GLN A 79 -12.30 -9.35 -11.44
CA GLN A 79 -12.55 -9.27 -12.88
C GLN A 79 -12.00 -10.48 -13.63
N ASP A 80 -10.88 -11.03 -13.16
CA ASP A 80 -10.18 -12.17 -13.76
C ASP A 80 -9.69 -13.11 -12.64
N PRO A 81 -10.44 -14.20 -12.37
CA PRO A 81 -10.12 -15.11 -11.27
C PRO A 81 -8.75 -15.77 -11.39
N GLU A 82 -8.29 -16.09 -12.60
CA GLU A 82 -6.99 -16.76 -12.81
C GLU A 82 -5.82 -15.82 -12.52
N LYS A 83 -5.91 -14.57 -13.01
CA LYS A 83 -4.92 -13.53 -12.67
C LYS A 83 -4.93 -13.25 -11.17
N PHE A 84 -6.10 -13.10 -10.58
CA PHE A 84 -6.23 -12.82 -9.16
C PHE A 84 -5.63 -13.94 -8.30
N LEU A 85 -5.97 -15.21 -8.54
CA LEU A 85 -5.43 -16.34 -7.79
C LEU A 85 -3.91 -16.48 -7.95
N THR A 86 -3.39 -16.25 -9.16
CA THR A 86 -1.94 -16.24 -9.42
C THR A 86 -1.25 -15.13 -8.61
N GLN A 87 -1.82 -13.93 -8.60
CA GLN A 87 -1.27 -12.80 -7.86
C GLN A 87 -1.40 -12.99 -6.34
N TYR A 88 -2.51 -13.54 -5.89
CA TYR A 88 -2.81 -13.75 -4.47
C TYR A 88 -1.78 -14.69 -3.82
N GLN A 89 -1.39 -15.76 -4.51
CA GLN A 89 -0.30 -16.66 -4.07
C GLN A 89 1.05 -15.94 -3.93
N GLN A 90 1.30 -14.90 -4.72
CA GLN A 90 2.53 -14.12 -4.67
C GLN A 90 2.48 -12.98 -3.65
N GLY A 91 1.28 -12.64 -3.15
CA GLY A 91 1.00 -11.45 -2.35
C GLY A 91 1.13 -10.13 -3.11
N PHE A 92 0.77 -9.04 -2.47
CA PHE A 92 0.64 -7.71 -3.08
C PHE A 92 1.74 -6.74 -2.62
N GLY A 93 2.34 -5.98 -3.54
CA GLY A 93 3.33 -4.96 -3.19
C GLY A 93 4.71 -5.49 -2.74
N ARG A 94 5.41 -4.70 -1.91
CA ARG A 94 6.80 -4.94 -1.47
C ARG A 94 6.83 -5.44 -0.02
N ALA A 95 8.02 -5.75 0.49
CA ALA A 95 8.27 -6.11 1.90
C ALA A 95 7.47 -7.34 2.40
N LYS A 96 7.19 -8.30 1.50
CA LYS A 96 6.42 -9.51 1.81
C LYS A 96 7.00 -10.37 2.92
N ALA A 97 8.33 -10.47 2.97
CA ALA A 97 9.04 -11.16 4.04
C ALA A 97 8.97 -10.44 5.41
N LEU A 98 8.36 -9.25 5.48
CA LEU A 98 8.27 -8.42 6.68
C LEU A 98 6.81 -8.20 7.11
N GLY A 99 5.91 -9.13 6.74
CA GLY A 99 4.50 -9.08 7.14
C GLY A 99 3.62 -8.17 6.28
N CYS A 100 4.07 -7.74 5.11
CA CYS A 100 3.27 -6.96 4.15
C CYS A 100 2.73 -7.83 3.01
N GLY A 101 1.69 -7.35 2.33
CA GLY A 101 1.24 -7.94 1.07
C GLY A 101 0.33 -9.15 1.16
N LEU A 102 -0.07 -9.54 2.37
CA LEU A 102 -1.21 -10.42 2.57
C LEU A 102 -2.49 -9.60 2.42
N MET A 103 -3.45 -10.11 1.64
CA MET A 103 -4.79 -9.55 1.53
C MET A 103 -5.76 -10.54 2.17
N LEU A 104 -6.54 -10.11 3.16
CA LEU A 104 -7.59 -10.94 3.73
C LEU A 104 -8.89 -10.69 2.95
N ILE A 105 -9.49 -11.75 2.44
CA ILE A 105 -10.73 -11.68 1.67
C ILE A 105 -11.84 -12.49 2.33
N ARG A 106 -13.07 -12.00 2.25
CA ARG A 106 -14.28 -12.68 2.69
C ARG A 106 -15.39 -12.39 1.69
N GLY A 107 -16.15 -13.40 1.30
CA GLY A 107 -17.35 -13.22 0.48
C GLY A 107 -18.41 -12.41 1.25
N ILE A 108 -19.18 -11.61 0.50
CA ILE A 108 -20.34 -10.87 1.02
C ILE A 108 -21.56 -11.78 1.00
#